data_AF-A0A645J3C4-F1
#
_entry.id   AF-A0A645J3C4-F1
#
_cell.length_a   1.000
_cell.length_b   1.000
_cell.length_c   1.000
_cell.angle_alpha   90.00
_cell.angle_beta   90.00
_cell.angle_gamma   90.00
#
_symmetry.space_group_name_H-M   'P 1'
#
loop_
_entity.id
_entity.type
_entity.pdbx_description
1 polymer ?
#
loop_
_entity_poly.entity_id
_entity_poly.type
_entity_poly.pdbx_seq_one_letter_code
_entity_poly.pdbx_strand_id
1 'polypeptide(L)' 'MRFEFVLDVNKDLGFIDEQGNQFVDAGEVNICIGDKTLKLHIE' A
#
# COMPACT_ATOMS: atom_id res chain seq x y z
N MET A 1 12.42 16.67 13.71
CA MET A 1 12.90 15.47 12.97
C MET A 1 11.84 15.12 11.94
N ARG A 2 12.21 14.95 10.67
CA ARG A 2 11.30 14.59 9.58
C ARG A 2 11.61 13.16 9.16
N PHE A 3 10.58 12.33 9.05
CA PHE A 3 10.68 10.99 8.49
C PHE A 3 10.08 11.00 7.08
N GLU A 4 10.68 10.24 6.19
CA GLU A 4 10.24 10.07 4.81
C GLU A 4 10.07 8.59 4.55
N PHE A 5 8.91 8.22 4.01
CA PHE A 5 8.57 6.85 3.62
C PHE A 5 8.26 6.87 2.13
N VAL A 6 8.92 5.99 1.39
CA VAL A 6 8.67 5.78 -0.04
C VAL A 6 7.94 4.45 -0.16
N LEU A 7 6.79 4.48 -0.83
CA LEU A 7 5.94 3.32 -1.05
C LEU A 7 5.79 3.11 -2.55
N ASP A 8 6.11 1.91 -3.03
CA ASP A 8 5.80 1.47 -4.38
C ASP A 8 4.47 0.72 -4.36
N VAL A 9 3.46 1.26 -5.04
CA VAL A 9 2.10 0.70 -5.00
C VAL A 9 2.06 -0.75 -5.50
N ASN A 10 2.78 -1.06 -6.57
CA ASN A 10 2.75 -2.41 -7.13
C ASN A 10 3.46 -3.39 -6.20
N LYS A 11 4.64 -3.01 -5.70
CA LYS A 11 5.48 -3.90 -4.92
C LYS A 11 5.02 -4.06 -3.46
N ASP A 12 4.66 -2.96 -2.82
CA ASP A 12 4.44 -2.92 -1.37
C ASP A 12 2.95 -3.08 -1.00
N LEU A 13 2.03 -2.73 -1.92
CA LEU A 13 0.58 -2.92 -1.75
C LEU A 13 -0.02 -4.01 -2.64
N GLY A 14 0.82 -4.69 -3.43
CA GLY A 14 0.38 -5.75 -4.33
C GLY A 14 0.12 -7.07 -3.61
N PHE A 15 -0.83 -7.82 -4.16
CA PHE A 15 -1.12 -9.20 -3.81
C PHE A 15 -0.57 -10.14 -4.86
N ILE A 16 -0.27 -11.37 -4.44
CA ILE A 16 0.10 -12.47 -5.34
C ILE A 16 -1.01 -13.50 -5.28
N ASP A 17 -1.59 -13.84 -6.43
CA ASP A 17 -2.61 -14.89 -6.53
C ASP A 17 -2.01 -16.30 -6.45
N GLU A 18 -2.86 -17.33 -6.47
CA GLU A 18 -2.45 -18.74 -6.44
C GLU A 18 -1.61 -19.17 -7.66
N GLN A 19 -1.63 -18.39 -8.75
CA GLN A 19 -0.88 -18.64 -9.98
C GLN A 19 0.47 -17.90 -10.00
N GLY A 20 0.75 -17.07 -9.00
CA GLY A 20 1.96 -16.25 -8.92
C GLY A 20 1.87 -14.92 -9.67
N ASN A 21 0.68 -14.50 -10.12
CA ASN A 21 0.50 -13.19 -10.74
C ASN A 21 0.40 -12.11 -9.67
N GLN A 22 1.08 -10.99 -9.90
CA GLN A 22 1.02 -9.82 -9.04
C GLN A 22 -0.04 -8.85 -9.53
N PHE A 23 -0.88 -8.36 -8.63
CA PHE A 23 -1.90 -7.37 -8.91
C PHE A 23 -2.10 -6.43 -7.71
N VAL A 24 -2.72 -5.28 -7.96
CA VAL A 24 -3.13 -4.34 -6.93
C VAL A 24 -4.63 -4.14 -7.07
N ASP A 25 -5.35 -4.25 -5.96
CA ASP A 25 -6.79 -3.95 -5.94
C ASP A 25 -7.00 -2.44 -5.79
N ALA A 26 -7.88 -1.90 -6.63
CA ALA A 26 -8.37 -0.53 -6.48
C ALA A 26 -9.23 -0.41 -5.21
N GLY A 27 -9.13 0.71 -4.51
CA GLY A 27 -9.89 0.93 -3.28
C GLY A 27 -9.19 1.78 -2.23
N GLU A 28 -9.73 1.76 -1.00
CA GLU A 28 -9.16 2.47 0.13
C GLU A 28 -8.16 1.58 0.89
N VAL A 29 -6.94 2.08 1.06
CA VAL A 29 -5.90 1.47 1.88
C VAL A 29 -5.59 2.37 3.07
N ASN A 30 -5.44 1.76 4.25
CA ASN A 30 -5.05 2.44 5.49
C ASN A 30 -3.57 2.15 5.79
N ILE A 31 -2.73 3.18 5.78
CA ILE A 31 -1.32 3.10 6.16
C ILE A 31 -1.18 3.57 7.61
N CYS A 32 -0.72 2.67 8.49
CA CYS A 32 -0.51 2.97 9.91
C CYS A 32 0.94 3.38 10.17
N ILE A 33 1.15 4.57 10.73
CA ILE A 33 2.47 5.12 11.08
C ILE A 33 2.46 5.50 12.56
N GLY A 34 2.96 4.61 13.42
CA GLY A 34 2.92 4.80 14.87
C GLY A 34 1.48 4.88 15.37
N ASP A 35 1.09 6.05 15.91
CA ASP A 35 -0.25 6.36 16.40
C ASP A 35 -1.19 6.95 15.33
N LYS A 36 -0.73 7.07 14.07
CA LYS A 36 -1.46 7.74 12.98
C LYS A 36 -1.91 6.75 11.92
N THR A 37 -3.01 7.11 11.26
CA THR A 37 -3.51 6.40 10.08
C THR A 37 -3.65 7.39 8.92
N LEU A 38 -3.05 7.04 7.79
CA LEU A 38 -3.21 7.74 6.51
C LEU A 38 -4.11 6.89 5.61
N LYS A 39 -5.10 7.52 4.99
CA LYS A 39 -5.95 6.88 3.97
C LYS A 39 -5.43 7.21 2.59
N LEU A 40 -5.25 6.19 1.76
CA LEU A 40 -4.86 6.32 0.36
C LEU A 40 -5.92 5.66 -0.51
N HIS A 41 -6.27 6.30 -1.62
CA HIS A 41 -7.18 5.74 -2.61
C HIS A 41 -6.37 5.32 -3.85
N ILE A 42 -6.49 4.06 -4.25
CA ILE A 42 -5.86 3.49 -5.45
C ILE A 42 -6.93 3.42 -6.54
N GLU A 43 -6.64 4.04 -7.70
CA GLU A 43 -7.47 4.08 -8.91
C GLU A 43 -6.87 3.23 -10.03
#